data_AF-A0A378N8Q1-F1
#
_entry.id   AF-A0A378N8Q1-F1
#
_cell.length_a   1.000
_cell.length_b   1.000
_cell.length_c   1.000
_cell.angle_alpha   90.00
_cell.angle_beta   90.00
_cell.angle_gamma   90.00
#
_symmetry.space_group_name_H-M   'P 1'
#
loop_
_entity.id
_entity.type
_entity.pdbx_description
1 polymer ?
#
loop_
_entity_poly.entity_id
_entity_poly.type
_entity_poly.pdbx_seq_one_letter_code
_entity_poly.pdbx_strand_id
1 'polypeptide(L)'
;MLWFFFCVAVLVLGYFTYGKIIEKIFVINPKRATPAYAMNDGVDYMPMSKTKIWLIQLLNIAGTGPIFGPILGALYGQLQCFGL
;
A
#
# COMPACT_ATOMS: atom_id res chain seq x y z
N MET A 1 -12.39 -27.17 -0.40
CA MET A 1 -13.16 -25.98 -0.85
C MET A 1 -13.67 -25.12 0.31
N LEU A 2 -14.15 -25.70 1.43
CA LEU A 2 -14.63 -24.94 2.60
C LEU A 2 -13.62 -23.91 3.15
N TRP A 3 -12.35 -24.32 3.31
CA TRP A 3 -11.28 -23.45 3.81
C TRP A 3 -11.02 -22.22 2.95
N PHE A 4 -11.20 -22.34 1.63
CA PHE A 4 -11.04 -21.22 0.71
C PHE A 4 -12.10 -20.13 0.98
N PHE A 5 -13.36 -20.53 1.08
CA PHE A 5 -14.46 -19.59 1.38
C PHE A 5 -14.34 -19.00 2.79
N PHE A 6 -13.85 -19.76 3.76
CA PHE A 6 -13.57 -19.24 5.10
C PHE A 6 -12.50 -18.14 5.09
N CYS A 7 -11.37 -18.36 4.40
CA CYS A 7 -10.33 -17.35 4.27
C CYS A 7 -10.83 -16.08 3.56
N VAL A 8 -11.62 -16.23 2.49
CA VAL A 8 -12.22 -15.08 1.79
C VAL A 8 -13.16 -14.31 2.73
N ALA A 9 -14.01 -15.00 3.49
CA ALA A 9 -14.92 -14.37 4.43
C ALA A 9 -14.19 -13.58 5.53
N VAL A 10 -13.11 -14.15 6.09
CA VAL A 10 -12.26 -13.48 7.09
C VAL A 10 -11.59 -12.24 6.50
N LEU A 11 -11.09 -12.31 5.26
CA LEU A 11 -10.43 -11.19 4.60
C LEU A 11 -11.39 -10.02 4.36
N VAL A 12 -12.62 -10.34 3.94
CA VAL A 12 -13.70 -9.35 3.77
C VAL A 12 -14.09 -8.71 5.11
N LEU A 13 -14.24 -9.51 6.17
CA LEU A 13 -14.53 -8.99 7.51
C LEU A 13 -13.39 -8.11 8.05
N GLY A 14 -12.14 -8.50 7.82
CA GLY A 14 -10.95 -7.71 8.14
C GLY A 14 -10.95 -6.36 7.44
N TYR A 15 -11.30 -6.34 6.15
CA TYR A 15 -11.38 -5.09 5.38
C TYR A 15 -12.38 -4.10 5.99
N PHE A 16 -13.59 -4.55 6.32
CA PHE A 16 -14.62 -3.67 6.89
C PHE A 16 -14.30 -3.22 8.32
N THR A 17 -13.80 -4.12 9.16
CA THR A 17 -13.46 -3.80 10.56
C THR A 17 -12.26 -2.86 10.63
N TYR A 18 -11.19 -3.16 9.91
CA TYR A 18 -9.99 -2.34 9.88
C TYR A 18 -10.23 -0.98 9.22
N GLY A 19 -11.00 -0.92 8.14
CA GLY A 19 -11.38 0.34 7.49
C GLY A 19 -12.09 1.30 8.44
N LYS A 20 -13.08 0.81 9.20
CA LYS A 20 -13.80 1.63 10.19
C LYS A 20 -12.94 2.05 11.38
N ILE A 21 -11.98 1.21 11.80
CA ILE A 21 -11.04 1.56 12.88
C ILE A 21 -10.10 2.67 12.41
N ILE A 22 -9.53 2.55 11.20
CA ILE A 22 -8.66 3.58 10.63
C ILE A 22 -9.39 4.92 10.48
N GLU A 23 -10.62 4.91 9.98
CA GLU A 23 -11.43 6.12 9.82
C GLU A 23 -11.68 6.83 11.16
N LYS A 24 -11.78 6.07 12.26
CA LYS A 24 -11.94 6.64 13.61
C LYS A 24 -10.64 7.21 14.17
N ILE A 25 -9.48 6.64 13.81
CA ILE A 25 -8.16 7.08 14.28
C ILE A 25 -7.68 8.31 13.50
N PHE A 26 -7.76 8.23 12.18
CA PHE A 26 -7.48 9.35 11.30
C PHE A 26 -8.75 10.18 11.19
N VAL A 27 -8.92 11.14 12.10
CA VAL A 27 -9.99 12.17 12.00
C VAL A 27 -9.78 12.93 10.69
N ILE A 28 -10.35 12.42 9.60
CA ILE A 28 -10.24 12.99 8.25
C ILE A 28 -11.03 14.29 8.29
N ASN A 29 -10.34 15.40 8.45
CA ASN A 29 -10.94 16.72 8.32
C ASN A 29 -10.87 17.14 6.85
N PRO A 30 -11.98 17.06 6.09
CA PRO A 30 -12.00 17.41 4.67
C PRO A 30 -11.74 18.91 4.41
N LYS A 31 -11.78 19.76 5.46
CA LYS A 31 -11.46 21.19 5.34
C LYS A 31 -9.96 21.49 5.46
N ARG A 32 -9.12 20.50 5.82
CA ARG A 32 -7.68 20.71 5.90
C ARG A 32 -7.11 20.77 4.48
N ALA A 33 -6.64 21.93 4.07
CA ALA A 33 -5.90 22.08 2.82
C ALA A 33 -4.69 21.14 2.82
N THR A 34 -4.45 20.42 1.73
CA THR A 34 -3.26 19.58 1.60
C THR A 34 -2.02 20.48 1.55
N PRO A 35 -0.87 20.02 2.07
CA PRO A 35 0.35 20.82 2.10
C PRO A 35 0.80 21.30 0.70
N ALA A 36 0.41 20.58 -0.36
CA ALA A 36 0.59 20.99 -1.75
C ALA A 36 -0.05 22.35 -2.11
N TYR A 37 -1.10 22.77 -1.40
CA TYR A 37 -1.73 24.08 -1.58
C TYR A 37 -1.38 25.07 -0.45
N ALA A 38 -1.12 24.58 0.77
CA ALA A 38 -0.87 25.42 1.94
C ALA A 38 0.59 25.91 2.06
N MET A 39 1.56 25.17 1.53
CA MET A 39 3.00 25.46 1.61
C MET A 39 3.63 25.23 0.23
N ASN A 40 3.19 25.97 -0.80
CA ASN A 40 3.64 25.73 -2.17
C ASN A 40 5.04 26.28 -2.41
N ASP A 41 6.06 25.45 -2.14
CA ASP A 41 7.48 25.80 -2.27
C ASP A 41 8.05 25.53 -3.68
N GLY A 42 7.23 25.02 -4.62
CA GLY A 42 7.63 24.76 -6.00
C GLY A 42 8.60 23.58 -6.21
N VAL A 43 9.17 23.01 -5.14
CA VAL A 43 10.06 21.84 -5.16
C VAL A 43 9.36 20.63 -4.54
N ASP A 44 9.16 20.63 -3.22
CA ASP A 44 8.60 19.48 -2.48
C ASP A 44 7.06 19.47 -2.43
N TYR A 45 6.43 20.65 -2.49
CA TYR A 45 5.00 20.81 -2.35
C TYR A 45 4.43 21.57 -3.55
N MET A 46 4.12 20.85 -4.63
CA MET A 46 3.41 21.42 -5.78
C MET A 46 2.09 20.69 -6.06
N PRO A 47 1.04 21.40 -6.48
CA PRO A 47 -0.20 20.77 -6.89
C PRO A 47 0.01 20.00 -8.20
N MET A 48 -0.19 18.67 -8.14
CA MET A 48 -0.15 17.79 -9.31
C MET A 48 -1.54 17.26 -9.67
N SER A 49 -1.76 16.99 -10.95
CA SER A 49 -2.97 16.31 -11.42
C SER A 49 -3.06 14.89 -10.82
N LYS A 50 -4.27 14.48 -10.43
CA LYS A 50 -4.56 13.17 -9.82
C LYS A 50 -4.02 12.01 -10.66
N THR A 51 -4.10 12.09 -11.98
CA THR A 51 -3.59 11.05 -12.90
C THR A 51 -2.08 10.86 -12.78
N LYS A 52 -1.32 11.95 -12.66
CA LYS A 52 0.14 11.90 -12.53
C LYS A 52 0.54 11.29 -11.19
N ILE A 53 -0.13 11.68 -10.11
CA ILE A 53 0.12 11.14 -8.76
C ILE A 53 -0.13 9.63 -8.74
N TRP A 54 -1.25 9.18 -9.30
CA TRP A 54 -1.59 7.76 -9.35
C TRP A 54 -0.56 6.94 -10.13
N LEU A 55 -0.11 7.45 -11.28
CA LEU A 55 0.91 6.78 -12.09
C LEU A 55 2.24 6.66 -11.35
N ILE A 56 2.67 7.70 -10.63
CA ILE A 56 3.91 7.68 -9.83
C ILE A 56 3.81 6.64 -8.71
N GLN A 57 2.68 6.58 -8.00
CA GLN A 57 2.46 5.59 -6.95
C GLN A 57 2.44 4.16 -7.50
N LEU A 58 1.80 3.95 -8.65
CA LEU A 58 1.79 2.65 -9.33
C LEU A 58 3.20 2.24 -9.73
N LEU A 59 3.96 3.14 -10.35
CA LEU A 59 5.32 2.86 -10.80
C LEU A 59 6.26 2.56 -9.62
N ASN A 60 6.07 3.22 -8.47
CA ASN A 60 6.83 2.93 -7.25
C ASN A 60 6.58 1.50 -6.73
N ILE A 61 5.31 1.07 -6.63
CA ILE A 61 4.97 -0.29 -6.22
C ILE A 61 5.48 -1.30 -7.25
N ALA A 62 5.26 -1.04 -8.55
CA ALA A 62 5.70 -1.91 -9.62
C ALA A 62 7.23 -2.05 -9.69
N GLY A 63 7.98 -0.98 -9.40
CA GLY A 63 9.44 -0.98 -9.38
C GLY A 63 10.03 -1.73 -8.19
N THR A 64 9.37 -1.71 -7.02
CA THR A 64 9.84 -2.46 -5.84
C THR A 64 9.70 -3.98 -5.99
N GLY A 65 8.68 -4.47 -6.71
CA GLY A 65 8.44 -5.91 -6.89
C GLY A 65 9.63 -6.70 -7.48
N PRO A 66 10.19 -6.30 -8.64
CA PRO A 66 11.35 -6.96 -9.26
C PRO A 66 12.64 -6.90 -8.45
N ILE A 67 12.74 -6.01 -7.45
CA ILE A 67 13.90 -5.91 -6.56
C ILE A 67 13.72 -6.88 -5.39
N PHE A 68 12.57 -6.84 -4.72
CA PHE A 68 12.32 -7.70 -3.56
C PHE A 68 12.13 -9.16 -3.95
N GLY A 69 11.56 -9.46 -5.13
CA GLY A 69 11.32 -10.83 -5.58
C GLY A 69 12.59 -11.69 -5.64
N PRO A 70 13.64 -11.30 -6.38
CA PRO A 70 14.90 -12.03 -6.43
C PRO A 70 15.62 -12.09 -5.08
N ILE A 71 15.56 -11.02 -4.28
CA ILE A 71 16.19 -10.98 -2.94
C ILE A 71 15.51 -11.99 -2.01
N LEU A 72 14.18 -12.01 -1.96
CA LEU A 72 13.41 -12.99 -1.18
C LEU A 72 13.62 -14.41 -1.74
N GLY A 73 13.72 -14.56 -3.06
CA GLY A 73 14.05 -15.82 -3.71
C GLY A 73 15.45 -16.33 -3.34
N ALA A 74 16.44 -15.45 -3.20
CA ALA A 74 17.78 -15.83 -2.75
C ALA A 74 17.81 -16.20 -1.27
N LEU A 75 17.15 -15.41 -0.42
CA LEU A 75 17.07 -15.64 1.04
C LEU A 75 16.30 -16.91 1.41
N TYR A 76 15.11 -17.11 0.83
CA TYR A 76 14.23 -18.23 1.15
C TYR A 76 14.40 -19.42 0.21
N GLY A 77 14.90 -19.21 -1.01
CA GLY A 77 15.15 -20.31 -1.96
C GLY A 77 16.31 -21.20 -1.55
N GLN A 78 17.34 -20.66 -0.88
CA GLN A 78 18.41 -21.46 -0.30
C GLN A 78 17.96 -22.25 0.94
N LEU A 79 17.01 -21.72 1.72
CA LEU A 79 16.41 -22.43 2.85
C LEU A 79 15.60 -23.66 2.41
N GLN A 80 15.02 -23.64 1.21
CA GLN A 80 14.30 -24.79 0.66
C GLN A 80 15.23 -25.93 0.21
N CYS A 81 16.47 -25.64 -0.19
CA CYS A 81 17.43 -26.65 -0.67
C CYS A 81 18.30 -27.29 0.42
N PHE A 82 18.28 -26.81 1.67
CA PHE A 82 19.13 -27.34 2.75
C PHE A 82 18.37 -27.72 4.03
N GLY A 83 17.05 -27.96 3.93
CA GLY A 83 16.19 -28.16 5.10
C GLY A 83 15.10 -29.21 4.92
N LEU A 84 15.36 -30.29 4.18
CA LEU A 84 14.79 -31.66 4.27
C LEU A 84 15.21 -32.47 3.04
#